data_AF-A0A9N7MQK4-F1
#
_entry.id   AF-A0A9N7MQK4-F1
#
_cell.length_a   1.000
_cell.length_b   1.000
_cell.length_c   1.000
_cell.angle_alpha   90.00
_cell.angle_beta   90.00
_cell.angle_gamma   90.00
#
_symmetry.space_group_name_H-M   'P 1'
#
loop_
_entity.id
_entity.type
_entity.pdbx_description
1 polymer ?
#
loop_
_entity_poly.entity_id
_entity_poly.type
_entity_poly.pdbx_seq_one_letter_code
_entity_poly.pdbx_strand_id
1 'polypeptide(L)'
;MQNGTYLRNGPGVWHVGDYDLRHLFDGYATLVRLHFENGGLTMAHRQIESDAYKATKAHNKLCYREFSEVPTRPNNLLAYIGDLANLFRGASLTDNANTGVVRLGDGRVVCLTETVKGSIMVDPDTLDTLGRFEFSDKLGGLIHSAHPIVTENELLTLLPDLINPGYLVVRMEAGTNERKGWEIQDSVEREAIWEFRSRIGPK
;
A
#
# COMPACT_ATOMS: atom_id res chain seq x y z
N MET A 1 -33.59 -2.51 3.25
CA MET A 1 -32.41 -2.95 4.02
C MET A 1 -31.22 -2.87 3.10
N GLN A 2 -30.07 -2.38 3.59
CA GLN A 2 -28.85 -2.34 2.78
C GLN A 2 -28.26 -3.75 2.73
N ASN A 3 -27.99 -4.25 1.53
CA ASN A 3 -27.27 -5.49 1.32
C ASN A 3 -25.88 -5.13 0.79
N GLY A 4 -24.83 -5.71 1.35
CA GLY A 4 -23.47 -5.43 0.90
C GLY A 4 -22.41 -5.74 1.93
N THR A 5 -21.17 -5.40 1.56
CA THR A 5 -19.97 -5.69 2.33
C THR A 5 -19.21 -4.40 2.57
N TYR A 6 -18.93 -4.12 3.84
CA TYR A 6 -17.97 -3.09 4.24
C TYR A 6 -16.66 -3.78 4.66
N LEU A 7 -15.56 -3.38 4.01
CA LEU A 7 -14.21 -3.81 4.36
C LEU A 7 -13.43 -2.63 4.92
N ARG A 8 -12.76 -2.84 6.05
CA ARG A 8 -11.81 -1.91 6.62
C ARG A 8 -10.50 -2.62 6.89
N ASN A 9 -9.41 -1.99 6.50
CA ASN A 9 -8.07 -2.44 6.79
C ASN A 9 -7.39 -1.43 7.73
N GLY A 10 -6.54 -1.94 8.60
CA GLY A 10 -5.86 -1.17 9.63
C GLY A 10 -4.82 -2.02 10.35
N PRO A 11 -3.96 -1.42 11.18
CA PRO A 11 -3.12 -2.19 12.08
C PRO A 11 -3.99 -2.89 13.13
N GLY A 12 -3.66 -4.14 13.49
CA GLY A 12 -4.40 -4.90 14.51
C GLY A 12 -3.56 -5.79 15.43
N VAL A 13 -2.27 -6.00 15.14
CA VAL A 13 -1.33 -6.72 16.02
C VAL A 13 -0.08 -5.88 16.24
N TRP A 14 0.15 -5.44 17.48
CA TRP A 14 1.33 -4.65 17.87
C TRP A 14 2.33 -5.41 18.74
N HIS A 15 1.94 -6.55 19.28
CA HIS A 15 2.74 -7.34 20.21
C HIS A 15 3.39 -8.52 19.47
N VAL A 16 4.71 -8.63 19.56
CA VAL A 16 5.52 -9.67 18.92
C VAL A 16 6.47 -10.26 19.96
N GLY A 17 6.16 -11.44 20.48
CA GLY A 17 6.94 -12.02 21.58
C GLY A 17 7.02 -11.06 22.77
N ASP A 18 8.23 -10.66 23.13
CA ASP A 18 8.50 -9.70 24.21
C ASP A 18 8.70 -8.26 23.70
N TYR A 19 8.32 -7.97 22.44
CA TYR A 19 8.51 -6.68 21.80
C TYR A 19 7.18 -6.02 21.42
N ASP A 20 7.02 -4.76 21.82
CA ASP A 20 5.87 -3.93 21.47
C ASP A 20 6.25 -2.94 20.36
N LEU A 21 5.53 -3.02 19.24
CA LEU A 21 5.64 -2.07 18.14
C LEU A 21 5.20 -0.68 18.60
N ARG A 22 6.06 0.32 18.39
CA ARG A 22 5.94 1.62 19.08
C ARG A 22 5.12 2.65 18.31
N HIS A 23 4.97 2.49 17.00
CA HIS A 23 4.18 3.38 16.17
C HIS A 23 2.85 2.75 15.75
N LEU A 24 1.82 3.59 15.59
CA LEU A 24 0.50 3.16 15.14
C LEU A 24 0.58 2.37 13.83
N PHE A 25 1.40 2.84 12.88
CA PHE A 25 1.56 2.25 11.55
C PHE A 25 2.51 1.04 11.49
N ASP A 26 3.11 0.63 12.60
CA ASP A 26 3.95 -0.57 12.61
C ASP A 26 3.12 -1.84 12.85
N GLY A 27 1.93 -1.72 13.44
CA GLY A 27 1.06 -2.87 13.73
C GLY A 27 0.71 -3.66 12.47
N TYR A 28 0.72 -4.99 12.55
CA TYR A 28 0.45 -5.83 11.39
C TYR A 28 -1.00 -5.71 10.93
N ALA A 29 -1.18 -5.70 9.61
CA ALA A 29 -2.45 -5.42 8.94
C ALA A 29 -3.55 -6.44 9.25
N THR A 30 -4.66 -5.98 9.83
CA THR A 30 -5.85 -6.78 10.07
C THR A 30 -7.01 -6.24 9.24
N LEU A 31 -7.62 -7.13 8.46
CA LEU A 31 -8.81 -6.84 7.69
C LEU A 31 -10.06 -7.13 8.53
N VAL A 32 -11.03 -6.22 8.51
CA VAL A 32 -12.33 -6.34 9.18
C VAL A 32 -13.42 -6.27 8.12
N ARG A 33 -14.39 -7.19 8.21
CA ARG A 33 -15.52 -7.33 7.30
C ARG A 33 -16.83 -7.24 8.08
N LEU A 34 -17.72 -6.37 7.60
CA LEU A 34 -19.11 -6.29 8.01
C LEU A 34 -19.99 -6.63 6.81
N HIS A 35 -20.75 -7.71 6.88
CA HIS A 35 -21.63 -8.17 5.81
C HIS A 35 -23.08 -8.03 6.21
N PHE A 36 -23.85 -7.30 5.41
CA PHE A 36 -25.26 -7.06 5.60
C PHE A 36 -26.04 -7.86 4.57
N GLU A 37 -26.94 -8.72 5.03
CA GLU A 37 -27.80 -9.52 4.17
C GLU A 37 -29.13 -9.79 4.87
N ASN A 38 -30.25 -9.49 4.20
CA ASN A 38 -31.61 -9.77 4.68
C ASN A 38 -31.91 -9.24 6.10
N GLY A 39 -31.30 -8.10 6.46
CA GLY A 39 -31.45 -7.49 7.79
C GLY A 39 -30.54 -8.08 8.87
N GLY A 40 -29.74 -9.09 8.56
CA GLY A 40 -28.68 -9.63 9.42
C GLY A 40 -27.34 -8.95 9.19
N LEU A 41 -26.46 -9.00 10.20
CA LEU A 41 -25.06 -8.59 10.15
C LEU A 41 -24.17 -9.76 10.52
N THR A 42 -23.23 -10.10 9.65
CA THR A 42 -22.11 -11.02 9.96
C THR A 42 -20.82 -10.22 10.03
N MET A 43 -20.02 -10.46 11.06
CA MET A 43 -18.72 -9.83 11.26
C MET A 43 -17.61 -10.86 11.17
N ALA A 44 -16.54 -10.54 10.46
CA ALA A 44 -15.33 -11.35 10.40
C ALA A 44 -14.11 -10.44 10.44
N HIS A 45 -12.99 -10.97 10.92
CA HIS A 45 -11.70 -10.31 10.77
C HIS A 45 -10.64 -11.35 10.46
N ARG A 46 -9.57 -10.91 9.80
CA ARG A 46 -8.43 -11.78 9.51
C ARG A 46 -7.15 -10.97 9.42
N GLN A 47 -6.08 -11.55 9.94
CA GLN A 47 -4.74 -11.01 9.79
C GLN A 47 -4.25 -11.23 8.35
N ILE A 48 -3.69 -10.20 7.72
CA ILE A 48 -3.08 -10.34 6.40
C ILE A 48 -1.78 -11.11 6.55
N GLU A 49 -1.64 -12.20 5.78
CA GLU A 49 -0.50 -13.12 5.81
C GLU A 49 0.65 -12.62 4.92
N SER A 50 1.11 -11.38 5.17
CA SER A 50 2.27 -10.77 4.52
C SER A 50 3.57 -11.50 4.88
N ASP A 51 4.63 -11.35 4.08
CA ASP A 51 5.92 -11.98 4.43
C ASP A 51 6.48 -11.38 5.73
N ALA A 52 6.27 -10.08 5.97
CA ALA A 52 6.63 -9.43 7.22
C ALA A 52 5.94 -10.05 8.44
N TYR A 53 4.62 -10.27 8.36
CA TYR A 53 3.87 -10.89 9.43
C TYR A 53 4.25 -12.36 9.63
N LYS A 54 4.34 -13.15 8.55
CA LYS A 54 4.68 -14.58 8.61
C LYS A 54 6.07 -14.81 9.21
N ALA A 55 7.08 -14.04 8.78
CA ALA A 55 8.43 -14.15 9.32
C ALA A 55 8.46 -13.78 10.81
N THR A 56 7.76 -12.70 11.17
CA THR A 56 7.67 -12.24 12.55
C THR A 56 7.00 -13.28 13.46
N LYS A 57 5.90 -13.88 12.99
CA LYS A 57 5.21 -14.97 13.69
C LYS A 57 6.07 -16.22 13.82
N ALA A 58 6.83 -16.58 12.77
CA ALA A 58 7.69 -17.76 12.77
C ALA A 58 8.91 -17.61 13.70
N HIS A 59 9.47 -16.41 13.80
CA HIS A 59 10.69 -16.15 14.59
C HIS A 59 10.43 -15.49 15.94
N ASN A 60 9.17 -15.15 16.25
CA ASN A 60 8.75 -14.46 17.46
C ASN A 60 9.55 -13.16 17.74
N LYS A 61 9.91 -12.44 16.68
CA LYS A 61 10.68 -11.18 16.72
C LYS A 61 10.48 -10.40 15.43
N LEU A 62 10.71 -9.09 15.47
CA LEU A 62 10.66 -8.23 14.30
C LEU A 62 11.71 -8.64 13.24
N CYS A 63 11.26 -8.97 12.03
CA CYS A 63 12.13 -9.44 10.94
C CYS A 63 12.28 -8.44 9.78
N TYR A 64 11.32 -7.53 9.60
CA TYR A 64 11.29 -6.56 8.50
C TYR A 64 11.35 -5.13 9.03
N ARG A 65 11.78 -4.20 8.17
CA ARG A 65 11.73 -2.77 8.49
C ARG A 65 10.32 -2.26 8.28
N GLU A 66 9.68 -1.85 9.36
CA GLU A 66 8.36 -1.21 9.33
C GLU A 66 8.52 0.33 9.22
N PHE A 67 7.45 1.08 9.46
CA PHE A 67 7.45 2.54 9.29
C PHE A 67 8.44 3.22 10.25
N SER A 68 8.39 2.89 11.54
CA SER A 68 9.30 3.45 12.55
C SER A 68 10.32 2.44 13.08
N GLU A 69 10.14 1.15 12.76
CA GLU A 69 10.97 0.08 13.31
C GLU A 69 12.02 -0.44 12.35
N VAL A 70 13.23 -0.66 12.88
CA VAL A 70 14.33 -1.29 12.16
C VAL A 70 14.79 -2.51 12.96
N PRO A 71 14.79 -3.73 12.38
CA PRO A 71 15.10 -4.98 13.08
C PRO A 71 16.44 -4.97 13.82
N THR A 72 17.42 -4.23 13.30
CA THR A 72 18.72 -4.00 13.97
C THR A 72 19.09 -2.54 13.76
N ARG A 73 19.44 -1.80 14.81
CA ARG A 73 20.06 -0.49 14.61
C ARG A 73 21.50 -0.71 14.10
N PRO A 74 21.90 -0.12 12.97
CA PRO A 74 23.26 -0.25 12.49
C PRO A 74 24.23 0.29 13.55
N ASN A 75 25.18 -0.56 13.94
CA ASN A 75 26.15 -0.29 15.00
C ASN A 75 27.37 0.51 14.52
N ASN A 76 27.50 0.75 13.21
CA ASN A 76 28.54 1.56 12.60
C ASN A 76 28.09 2.15 11.24
N LEU A 77 28.90 3.05 10.68
CA LEU A 77 28.60 3.75 9.42
C LEU A 77 28.50 2.80 8.20
N LEU A 78 29.28 1.72 8.17
CA LEU A 78 29.24 0.73 7.09
C LEU A 78 27.92 -0.05 7.09
N ALA A 79 27.45 -0.46 8.27
CA ALA A 79 26.15 -1.10 8.44
C ALA A 79 25.01 -0.14 8.04
N TYR A 80 25.12 1.15 8.38
CA TYR A 80 24.14 2.16 7.98
C TYR A 80 24.09 2.35 6.46
N ILE A 81 25.24 2.43 5.79
CA ILE A 81 25.32 2.51 4.32
C ILE A 81 24.77 1.24 3.68
N GLY A 82 25.06 0.06 4.24
CA GLY A 82 24.49 -1.22 3.80
C GLY A 82 22.97 -1.27 3.92
N ASP A 83 22.41 -0.81 5.05
CA ASP A 83 20.98 -0.75 5.28
C ASP A 83 20.27 0.23 4.33
N LEU A 84 20.89 1.39 4.06
CA LEU A 84 20.43 2.32 3.03
C LEU A 84 20.46 1.68 1.65
N ALA A 85 21.56 1.01 1.28
CA ALA A 85 21.66 0.32 0.00
C ALA A 85 20.62 -0.80 -0.16
N ASN A 86 20.28 -1.51 0.92
CA ASN A 86 19.22 -2.52 0.95
C ASN A 86 17.82 -1.89 0.82
N LEU A 87 17.62 -0.72 1.42
CA LEU A 87 16.39 0.07 1.29
C LEU A 87 16.19 0.54 -0.16
N PHE A 88 17.23 1.13 -0.77
CA PHE A 88 17.21 1.55 -2.17
C PHE A 88 17.04 0.38 -3.15
N ARG A 89 17.42 -0.83 -2.76
CA ARG A 89 17.17 -2.08 -3.51
C ARG A 89 15.80 -2.72 -3.21
N GLY A 90 15.02 -2.16 -2.30
CA GLY A 90 13.70 -2.67 -1.90
C GLY A 90 13.70 -3.98 -1.12
N ALA A 91 14.86 -4.56 -0.84
CA ALA A 91 14.98 -5.87 -0.19
C ALA A 91 14.45 -5.86 1.25
N SER A 92 14.62 -4.73 1.96
CA SER A 92 14.22 -4.56 3.36
C SER A 92 12.86 -3.88 3.57
N LEU A 93 12.17 -3.48 2.50
CA LEU A 93 10.86 -2.83 2.61
C LEU A 93 9.82 -3.85 3.08
N THR A 94 9.03 -3.43 4.07
CA THR A 94 7.87 -4.17 4.57
C THR A 94 6.83 -4.39 3.47
N ASP A 95 6.10 -5.49 3.56
CA ASP A 95 4.86 -5.71 2.82
C ASP A 95 3.63 -5.67 3.76
N ASN A 96 3.77 -5.03 4.93
CA ASN A 96 2.69 -4.81 5.89
C ASN A 96 1.65 -3.81 5.34
N ALA A 97 0.70 -4.34 4.59
CA ALA A 97 -0.36 -3.60 3.92
C ALA A 97 -1.46 -3.14 4.90
N ASN A 98 -1.17 -2.24 5.85
CA ASN A 98 -2.09 -1.88 6.96
C ASN A 98 -2.80 -0.52 6.81
N THR A 99 -2.61 0.20 5.71
CA THR A 99 -3.08 1.59 5.56
C THR A 99 -4.48 1.69 4.95
N GLY A 100 -4.72 0.91 3.89
CA GLY A 100 -5.94 1.04 3.09
C GLY A 100 -6.40 -0.27 2.47
N VAL A 101 -7.64 -0.29 2.00
CA VAL A 101 -8.21 -1.37 1.18
C VAL A 101 -9.04 -0.73 0.07
N VAL A 102 -8.84 -1.20 -1.16
CA VAL A 102 -9.56 -0.71 -2.34
C VAL A 102 -10.09 -1.88 -3.16
N ARG A 103 -11.22 -1.67 -3.83
CA ARG A 103 -11.77 -2.60 -4.82
C ARG A 103 -11.54 -2.01 -6.21
N LEU A 104 -10.75 -2.71 -7.02
CA LEU A 104 -10.47 -2.32 -8.40
C LEU A 104 -11.73 -2.48 -9.28
N GLY A 105 -11.75 -1.80 -10.42
CA GLY A 105 -12.86 -1.85 -11.38
C GLY A 105 -13.20 -3.26 -11.88
N ASP A 106 -12.21 -4.16 -11.94
CA ASP A 106 -12.37 -5.57 -12.28
C ASP A 106 -12.82 -6.48 -11.11
N GLY A 107 -13.04 -5.89 -9.94
CA GLY A 107 -13.53 -6.58 -8.75
C GLY A 107 -12.46 -7.15 -7.82
N ARG A 108 -11.18 -7.13 -8.19
CA ARG A 108 -10.08 -7.51 -7.27
C ARG A 108 -10.03 -6.56 -6.08
N VAL A 109 -9.74 -7.08 -4.89
CA VAL A 109 -9.60 -6.29 -3.66
C VAL A 109 -8.15 -6.29 -3.21
N VAL A 110 -7.60 -5.09 -3.01
CA VAL A 110 -6.18 -4.88 -2.72
C VAL A 110 -6.04 -4.07 -1.43
N CYS A 111 -5.29 -4.62 -0.48
CA CYS A 111 -4.82 -3.91 0.70
C CYS A 111 -3.50 -3.20 0.38
N LEU A 112 -3.32 -2.00 0.91
CA LEU A 112 -2.23 -1.09 0.56
C LEU A 112 -1.49 -0.59 1.80
N THR A 113 -0.21 -0.31 1.61
CA THR A 113 0.63 0.58 2.41
C THR A 113 1.38 1.52 1.46
N GLU A 114 2.32 2.31 1.94
CA GLU A 114 3.07 3.24 1.08
C GLU A 114 4.14 2.56 0.24
N THR A 115 4.52 1.31 0.54
CA THR A 115 5.45 0.54 -0.30
C THR A 115 4.72 -0.16 -1.44
N VAL A 116 5.30 -0.15 -2.63
CA VAL A 116 4.75 -0.90 -3.78
C VAL A 116 4.63 -2.39 -3.46
N LYS A 117 5.64 -2.93 -2.76
CA LYS A 117 5.71 -4.34 -2.33
C LYS A 117 4.58 -4.73 -1.35
N GLY A 118 4.07 -3.78 -0.57
CA GLY A 118 2.95 -3.95 0.35
C GLY A 118 1.58 -3.73 -0.29
N SER A 119 1.47 -3.99 -1.60
CA SER A 119 0.18 -4.16 -2.28
C SER A 119 -0.19 -5.65 -2.23
N ILE A 120 -1.26 -6.01 -1.52
CA ILE A 120 -1.64 -7.41 -1.27
C ILE A 120 -3.08 -7.65 -1.69
N MET A 121 -3.32 -8.68 -2.50
CA MET A 121 -4.66 -9.12 -2.87
C MET A 121 -5.30 -9.96 -1.77
N VAL A 122 -6.58 -9.73 -1.55
CA VAL A 122 -7.40 -10.48 -0.60
C VAL A 122 -8.72 -10.91 -1.23
N ASP A 123 -9.25 -12.03 -0.78
CA ASP A 123 -10.61 -12.45 -1.10
C ASP A 123 -11.61 -11.70 -0.19
N PRO A 124 -12.58 -10.95 -0.74
CA PRO A 124 -13.46 -10.09 0.06
C PRO A 124 -14.51 -10.83 0.88
N ASP A 125 -14.74 -12.11 0.60
CA ASP A 125 -15.78 -12.91 1.25
C ASP A 125 -15.20 -13.76 2.38
N THR A 126 -14.04 -14.37 2.13
CA THR A 126 -13.30 -15.24 3.07
C THR A 126 -12.22 -14.52 3.88
N LEU A 127 -11.79 -13.34 3.40
CA LEU A 127 -10.65 -12.55 3.90
C LEU A 127 -9.28 -13.22 3.70
N ASP A 128 -9.20 -14.30 2.93
CA ASP A 128 -7.96 -14.99 2.65
C ASP A 128 -6.98 -14.08 1.90
N THR A 129 -5.70 -14.16 2.28
CA THR A 129 -4.61 -13.49 1.56
C THR A 129 -4.28 -14.28 0.31
N LEU A 130 -4.55 -13.70 -0.86
CA LEU A 130 -4.35 -14.35 -2.16
C LEU A 130 -2.91 -14.24 -2.67
N GLY A 131 -2.17 -13.24 -2.20
CA GLY A 131 -0.77 -13.00 -2.57
C GLY A 131 -0.51 -11.53 -2.85
N ARG A 132 0.69 -11.23 -3.36
CA ARG A 132 1.07 -9.86 -3.72
C ARG A 132 0.35 -9.41 -4.99
N PHE A 133 -0.05 -8.15 -5.01
CA PHE A 133 -0.47 -7.46 -6.22
C PHE A 133 0.78 -6.90 -6.90
N GLU A 134 1.22 -7.53 -7.99
CA GLU A 134 2.43 -7.12 -8.71
C GLU A 134 2.08 -6.20 -9.87
N PHE A 135 2.61 -4.99 -9.85
CA PHE A 135 2.57 -4.08 -11.00
C PHE A 135 3.56 -4.57 -12.07
N SER A 136 3.11 -4.64 -13.32
CA SER A 136 3.90 -5.17 -14.45
C SER A 136 4.66 -4.09 -15.22
N ASP A 137 4.46 -2.82 -14.88
CA ASP A 137 5.13 -1.69 -15.51
C ASP A 137 6.59 -1.53 -15.08
N LYS A 138 7.30 -0.67 -15.82
CA LYS A 138 8.71 -0.31 -15.57
C LYS A 138 8.87 1.10 -15.00
N LEU A 139 7.81 1.70 -14.47
CA LEU A 139 7.85 3.08 -13.97
C LEU A 139 8.77 3.23 -12.74
N GLY A 140 9.24 2.12 -12.18
CA GLY A 140 10.10 2.11 -11.01
C GLY A 140 9.35 2.58 -9.77
N GLY A 141 10.10 2.97 -8.75
CA GLY A 141 9.56 3.46 -7.49
C GLY A 141 9.42 2.36 -6.43
N LEU A 142 9.94 2.67 -5.24
CA LEU A 142 9.84 1.80 -4.07
C LEU A 142 8.52 2.03 -3.30
N ILE A 143 7.95 3.21 -3.48
CA ILE A 143 6.78 3.69 -2.75
C ILE A 143 5.75 4.29 -3.70
N HIS A 144 4.51 4.31 -3.25
CA HIS A 144 3.36 4.93 -3.90
C HIS A 144 2.40 5.47 -2.85
N SER A 145 1.44 6.30 -3.25
CA SER A 145 0.34 6.68 -2.36
C SER A 145 -0.51 5.46 -1.98
N ALA A 146 -0.74 5.27 -0.68
CA ALA A 146 -1.70 4.29 -0.15
C ALA A 146 -3.17 4.73 -0.34
N HIS A 147 -3.38 5.91 -0.92
CA HIS A 147 -4.69 6.52 -1.16
C HIS A 147 -4.91 6.76 -2.66
N PRO A 148 -5.02 5.70 -3.48
CA PRO A 148 -5.37 5.87 -4.87
C PRO A 148 -6.83 6.30 -5.02
N ILE A 149 -7.13 6.93 -6.15
CA ILE A 149 -8.51 7.11 -6.62
C ILE A 149 -8.83 5.91 -7.48
N VAL A 150 -9.92 5.20 -7.17
CA VAL A 150 -10.35 4.03 -7.95
C VAL A 150 -11.73 4.29 -8.51
N THR A 151 -11.88 4.06 -9.81
CA THR A 151 -13.14 4.11 -10.55
C THR A 151 -13.45 2.73 -11.11
N GLU A 152 -14.57 2.62 -11.84
CA GLU A 152 -14.93 1.37 -12.55
C GLU A 152 -13.92 1.00 -13.65
N ASN A 153 -13.20 1.99 -14.19
CA ASN A 153 -12.34 1.79 -15.35
C ASN A 153 -10.86 1.88 -15.04
N GLU A 154 -10.47 2.53 -13.95
CA GLU A 154 -9.07 2.78 -13.66
C GLU A 154 -8.76 3.02 -12.18
N LEU A 155 -7.48 2.85 -11.85
CA LEU A 155 -6.84 3.31 -10.62
C LEU A 155 -5.89 4.44 -10.97
N LEU A 156 -6.00 5.56 -10.26
CA LEU A 156 -5.09 6.70 -10.32
C LEU A 156 -4.31 6.79 -9.01
N THR A 157 -2.99 6.92 -9.10
CA THR A 157 -2.13 7.10 -7.93
C THR A 157 -0.93 7.99 -8.23
N LEU A 158 -0.17 8.31 -7.20
CA LEU A 158 1.03 9.12 -7.26
C LEU A 158 2.25 8.26 -6.94
N LEU A 159 3.28 8.36 -7.76
CA LEU A 159 4.62 7.85 -7.48
C LEU A 159 5.53 9.04 -7.18
N PRO A 160 6.03 9.19 -5.94
CA PRO A 160 7.03 10.22 -5.65
C PRO A 160 8.36 9.88 -6.33
N ASP A 161 9.01 10.90 -6.89
CA ASP A 161 10.41 10.78 -7.31
C ASP A 161 11.29 10.86 -6.05
N LEU A 162 12.09 9.82 -5.82
CA LEU A 162 12.96 9.71 -4.64
C LEU A 162 14.30 10.46 -4.81
N ILE A 163 14.59 10.95 -6.02
CA ILE A 163 15.82 11.66 -6.36
C ILE A 163 15.53 13.16 -6.55
N ASN A 164 14.49 13.50 -7.32
CA ASN A 164 14.11 14.87 -7.59
C ASN A 164 12.81 15.25 -6.86
N PRO A 165 12.63 16.53 -6.46
CA PRO A 165 11.36 16.98 -5.93
C PRO A 165 10.25 16.88 -6.99
N GLY A 166 9.35 15.91 -6.85
CA GLY A 166 8.25 15.74 -7.80
C GLY A 166 7.40 14.49 -7.55
N TYR A 167 6.26 14.44 -8.24
CA TYR A 167 5.38 13.29 -8.25
C TYR A 167 5.00 12.97 -9.70
N LEU A 168 5.01 11.69 -10.05
CA LEU A 168 4.43 11.19 -11.28
C LEU A 168 2.99 10.75 -10.99
N VAL A 169 2.03 11.36 -11.68
CA VAL A 169 0.66 10.85 -11.72
C VAL A 169 0.66 9.63 -12.64
N VAL A 170 0.12 8.52 -12.16
CA VAL A 170 0.04 7.28 -12.95
C VAL A 170 -1.38 6.74 -12.93
N ARG A 171 -1.78 6.17 -14.06
CA ARG A 171 -3.06 5.47 -14.21
C ARG A 171 -2.85 3.99 -14.49
N MET A 172 -3.75 3.13 -14.04
CA MET A 172 -3.81 1.71 -14.34
C MET A 172 -5.23 1.36 -14.75
N GLU A 173 -5.41 0.81 -15.94
CA GLU A 173 -6.73 0.40 -16.42
C GLU A 173 -7.22 -0.84 -15.66
N ALA A 174 -8.53 -0.91 -15.40
CA ALA A 174 -9.16 -2.06 -14.78
C ALA A 174 -8.89 -3.32 -15.62
N GLY A 175 -8.64 -4.45 -14.95
CA GLY A 175 -8.24 -5.70 -15.59
C GLY A 175 -6.74 -5.80 -15.88
N THR A 176 -5.96 -4.72 -15.72
CA THR A 176 -4.52 -4.72 -15.97
C THR A 176 -3.72 -4.57 -14.67
N ASN A 177 -2.40 -4.80 -14.77
CA ASN A 177 -1.42 -4.52 -13.73
C ASN A 177 -0.37 -3.50 -14.21
N GLU A 178 -0.55 -2.93 -15.40
CA GLU A 178 0.39 -2.00 -16.00
C GLU A 178 -0.06 -0.57 -15.69
N ARG A 179 0.76 0.16 -14.93
CA ARG A 179 0.58 1.61 -14.78
C ARG A 179 1.24 2.35 -15.93
N LYS A 180 0.63 3.45 -16.36
CA LYS A 180 1.18 4.38 -17.35
C LYS A 180 1.27 5.76 -16.71
N GLY A 181 2.39 6.44 -16.92
CA GLY A 181 2.53 7.84 -16.54
C GLY A 181 1.48 8.67 -17.27
N TRP A 182 0.91 9.65 -16.57
CA TRP A 182 0.04 10.63 -17.19
C TRP A 182 0.89 11.54 -18.10
N GLU A 183 1.08 11.12 -19.34
CA GLU A 183 1.57 12.02 -20.38
C GLU A 183 0.40 12.89 -20.81
N ILE A 184 0.56 14.22 -20.70
CA ILE A 184 -0.46 15.17 -21.15
C ILE A 184 -0.54 15.10 -22.68
N GLN A 185 -1.42 14.25 -23.19
CA GLN A 185 -1.63 14.02 -24.61
C GLN A 185 -2.60 15.04 -25.23
N ASP A 186 -3.41 15.73 -24.42
CA ASP A 186 -4.45 16.63 -24.92
C ASP A 186 -4.14 18.12 -24.63
N SER A 187 -4.44 19.00 -25.59
CA SER A 187 -4.19 20.44 -25.47
C SER A 187 -5.09 21.09 -24.40
N VAL A 188 -6.28 20.54 -24.19
CA VAL A 188 -7.25 21.01 -23.19
C VAL A 188 -6.74 20.79 -21.75
N GLU A 189 -6.09 19.66 -21.50
CA GLU A 189 -5.52 19.35 -20.18
C GLU A 189 -4.31 20.22 -19.85
N ARG A 190 -3.53 20.63 -20.87
CA ARG A 190 -2.43 21.60 -20.71
C ARG A 190 -2.95 22.96 -20.26
N GLU A 191 -4.08 23.39 -20.80
CA GLU A 191 -4.73 24.65 -20.44
C GLU A 191 -5.23 24.61 -18.99
N ALA A 192 -5.89 23.53 -18.57
CA ALA A 192 -6.36 23.36 -17.19
C ALA A 192 -5.22 23.34 -16.16
N ILE A 193 -4.10 22.68 -16.49
CA ILE A 193 -2.91 22.67 -15.62
C ILE A 193 -2.21 24.04 -15.62
N TRP A 194 -2.18 24.75 -16.76
CA TRP A 194 -1.64 26.11 -16.83
C TRP A 194 -2.48 27.08 -15.99
N GLU A 195 -3.82 27.01 -16.06
CA GLU A 195 -4.72 27.80 -15.22
C GLU A 195 -4.57 27.47 -13.74
N PHE A 196 -4.39 26.20 -13.39
CA PHE A 196 -4.11 25.81 -12.02
C PHE A 196 -2.78 26.41 -11.54
N ARG A 197 -1.70 26.26 -12.33
CA ARG A 197 -0.36 26.78 -12.01
C ARG A 197 -0.30 28.31 -11.94
N SER A 198 -1.07 29.03 -12.75
CA SER A 198 -1.11 30.49 -12.71
C SER A 198 -1.82 31.02 -11.45
N ARG A 199 -2.72 30.24 -10.85
CA ARG A 199 -3.41 30.59 -9.60
C ARG A 199 -2.58 30.37 -8.33
N ILE A 200 -1.61 29.46 -8.34
CA ILE A 200 -0.77 29.15 -7.17
C ILE A 200 0.45 30.09 -7.01
N GLY A 201 0.65 31.04 -7.94
CA GLY A 201 1.75 32.01 -7.89
C GLY A 201 3.15 31.38 -8.00
N PRO A 202 4.19 32.14 -8.32
CA PRO A 202 5.56 31.62 -8.28
C PRO A 202 5.97 31.29 -6.84
N LYS A 203 6.72 30.20 -6.66
CA LYS A 203 7.47 29.92 -5.43
C LYS A 203 8.54 30.96 -5.19
#